data_AF-U6GR50-F1
#
_entry.id   AF-U6GR50-F1
#
_cell.length_a   1.000
_cell.length_b   1.000
_cell.length_c   1.000
_cell.angle_alpha   90.00
_cell.angle_beta   90.00
_cell.angle_gamma   90.00
#
_symmetry.space_group_name_H-M   'P 1'
#
loop_
_entity.id
_entity.type
_entity.pdbx_description
1 polymer ?
#
loop_
_entity_poly.entity_id
_entity_poly.type
_entity_poly.pdbx_seq_one_letter_code
_entity_poly.pdbx_strand_id
1 'polypeptide(L)'
;MRCMHTCPVRARSGHLRLRCITYYSIFKDWDGVRVYKENEISWGLYTEFDAEAAKYLALLDAELQSIKRSLISKFPNLDLSTVLPIQERIIQQYGDDVKDRSNLQMVVSSNRGYASCRTPAVAGRLFQEDVPSGMCVLRGIAELVGVPTPTIDMMIEWHQKFMNIEFLKDGKLNPKTIHLTTAPARYGIQTADQLVATALRGCSNTGSH
;
A
#
# COMPACT_ATOMS: atom_id res chain seq x y z
N MET A 1 22.34 -8.91 -18.35
CA MET A 1 22.16 -7.44 -18.38
C MET A 1 20.74 -7.12 -18.85
N ARG A 2 20.07 -6.19 -18.16
CA ARG A 2 18.78 -5.53 -18.49
C ARG A 2 17.49 -6.35 -18.32
N CYS A 3 16.95 -6.33 -17.10
CA CYS A 3 15.50 -6.37 -16.84
C CYS A 3 15.20 -5.64 -15.51
N MET A 4 15.56 -4.37 -15.45
CA MET A 4 15.18 -3.44 -14.39
C MET A 4 14.98 -2.09 -15.06
N HIS A 5 13.94 -1.37 -14.69
CA HIS A 5 13.42 -0.12 -15.29
C HIS A 5 12.32 -0.33 -16.33
N THR A 6 11.07 -0.52 -15.87
CA THR A 6 9.88 0.18 -16.42
C THR A 6 8.65 -0.09 -15.55
N CYS A 7 8.60 0.53 -14.37
CA CYS A 7 7.33 1.07 -13.89
C CYS A 7 7.54 2.60 -13.84
N PRO A 8 6.86 3.40 -14.67
CA PRO A 8 7.15 4.83 -14.76
C PRO A 8 6.95 5.52 -13.42
N VAL A 9 7.81 6.52 -13.19
CA VAL A 9 8.02 7.31 -11.97
C VAL A 9 6.75 8.01 -11.40
N ARG A 10 5.61 7.95 -12.09
CA ARG A 10 4.30 8.52 -11.69
C ARG A 10 3.57 7.77 -10.56
N ALA A 11 4.07 6.62 -10.12
CA ALA A 11 3.30 5.63 -9.36
C ALA A 11 3.50 5.64 -7.82
N ARG A 12 3.96 6.72 -7.18
CA ARG A 12 4.66 6.53 -5.88
C ARG A 12 3.81 6.28 -4.61
N SER A 13 2.54 6.70 -4.49
CA SER A 13 1.86 6.69 -3.17
C SER A 13 0.61 5.80 -3.04
N GLY A 14 0.32 4.91 -3.98
CA GLY A 14 -0.55 3.78 -3.61
C GLY A 14 -0.57 2.61 -4.56
N HIS A 15 0.43 2.54 -5.44
CA HIS A 15 0.80 1.28 -6.06
C HIS A 15 1.38 0.31 -5.03
N LEU A 16 1.91 0.81 -3.91
CA LEU A 16 2.43 -0.02 -2.80
C LEU A 16 1.36 -1.04 -2.35
N ARG A 17 0.09 -0.61 -2.23
CA ARG A 17 -1.03 -1.48 -1.87
C ARG A 17 -1.38 -2.48 -2.97
N LEU A 18 -1.45 -2.03 -4.23
CA LEU A 18 -1.75 -2.91 -5.36
C LEU A 18 -0.74 -4.07 -5.46
N ARG A 19 0.55 -3.80 -5.24
CA ARG A 19 1.59 -4.82 -5.29
C ARG A 19 1.42 -5.88 -4.22
N CYS A 20 1.36 -5.49 -2.95
CA CYS A 20 1.17 -6.43 -1.83
C CYS A 20 -0.04 -7.35 -2.04
N ILE A 21 -1.16 -6.78 -2.49
CA ILE A 21 -2.39 -7.57 -2.70
C ILE A 21 -2.25 -8.53 -3.86
N THR A 22 -1.63 -8.10 -4.96
CA THR A 22 -1.43 -8.97 -6.12
C THR A 22 -0.55 -10.17 -5.74
N TYR A 23 0.54 -9.92 -5.00
CA TYR A 23 1.40 -10.99 -4.50
C TYR A 23 0.67 -11.93 -3.55
N TYR A 24 -0.13 -11.37 -2.62
CA TYR A 24 -0.98 -12.17 -1.76
C TYR A 24 -1.94 -13.05 -2.59
N SER A 25 -2.64 -12.50 -3.58
CA SER A 25 -3.59 -13.26 -4.41
C SER A 25 -2.91 -14.43 -5.15
N ILE A 26 -1.73 -14.18 -5.73
CA ILE A 26 -1.00 -15.18 -6.51
C ILE A 26 -0.41 -16.28 -5.61
N PHE A 27 0.11 -15.92 -4.43
CA PHE A 27 0.95 -16.81 -3.63
C PHE A 27 0.37 -17.16 -2.24
N LYS A 28 -0.87 -16.77 -1.90
CA LYS A 28 -1.45 -16.97 -0.55
C LYS A 28 -1.39 -18.42 -0.06
N ASP A 29 -1.53 -19.37 -0.99
CA ASP A 29 -1.54 -20.81 -0.72
C ASP A 29 -0.14 -21.45 -0.89
N TRP A 30 0.90 -20.63 -1.02
CA TRP A 30 2.27 -21.12 -1.12
C TRP A 30 2.76 -21.65 0.24
N ASP A 31 3.22 -22.90 0.24
CA ASP A 31 3.71 -23.63 1.42
C ASP A 31 5.17 -23.32 1.79
N GLY A 32 5.83 -22.44 1.03
CA GLY A 32 7.25 -22.10 1.21
C GLY A 32 8.24 -23.06 0.55
N VAL A 33 7.74 -24.14 -0.08
CA VAL A 33 8.58 -25.20 -0.69
C VAL A 33 8.23 -25.44 -2.16
N ARG A 34 6.96 -25.26 -2.53
CA ARG A 34 6.46 -25.49 -3.89
C ARG A 34 7.19 -24.60 -4.89
N VAL A 35 7.71 -25.22 -5.94
CA VAL A 35 8.24 -24.52 -7.11
C VAL A 35 7.11 -24.42 -8.14
N TYR A 36 6.72 -23.20 -8.48
CA TYR A 36 5.71 -22.95 -9.51
C TYR A 36 6.33 -23.12 -10.91
N LYS A 37 5.59 -23.78 -11.80
CA LYS A 37 5.89 -23.80 -13.24
C LYS A 37 5.50 -22.46 -13.85
N GLU A 38 6.15 -22.11 -14.97
CA GLU A 38 5.91 -20.84 -15.66
C GLU A 38 4.43 -20.66 -16.05
N ASN A 39 3.73 -21.73 -16.42
CA ASN A 39 2.32 -21.68 -16.77
C ASN A 39 1.35 -21.62 -15.57
N GLU A 40 1.85 -21.74 -14.33
CA GLU A 40 1.05 -21.60 -13.11
C GLU A 40 1.11 -20.18 -12.53
N ILE A 41 1.97 -19.32 -13.07
CA ILE A 41 2.16 -17.95 -12.59
C ILE A 41 1.41 -16.99 -13.50
N SER A 42 0.58 -16.13 -12.89
CA SER A 42 0.05 -14.95 -13.56
C SER A 42 1.19 -13.96 -13.79
N TRP A 43 1.71 -13.89 -15.02
CA TRP A 43 2.83 -13.00 -15.39
C TRP A 43 2.40 -11.55 -15.56
N GLY A 44 1.13 -11.31 -15.85
CA GLY A 44 0.57 -9.98 -15.96
C GLY A 44 0.14 -9.45 -14.60
N LEU A 45 1.09 -8.89 -13.83
CA LEU A 45 0.89 -8.50 -12.42
C LEU A 45 -0.46 -7.79 -12.21
N TYR A 46 -0.77 -6.80 -13.04
CA TYR A 46 -2.04 -6.08 -12.93
C TYR A 46 -3.02 -6.39 -14.06
N THR A 47 -2.57 -6.89 -15.20
CA THR A 47 -3.47 -7.21 -16.32
C THR A 47 -4.29 -8.48 -16.07
N GLU A 48 -3.78 -9.38 -15.23
CA GLU A 48 -4.45 -10.62 -14.80
C GLU A 48 -5.04 -10.47 -13.39
N PHE A 49 -5.38 -9.24 -13.00
CA PHE A 49 -5.94 -8.93 -11.68
C PHE A 49 -7.33 -9.56 -11.53
N ASP A 50 -7.45 -10.45 -10.55
CA ASP A 50 -8.65 -11.25 -10.31
C ASP A 50 -9.63 -10.58 -9.32
N ALA A 51 -10.79 -11.21 -9.12
CA ALA A 51 -11.83 -10.71 -8.23
C ALA A 51 -11.44 -10.76 -6.75
N GLU A 52 -10.55 -11.68 -6.34
CA GLU A 52 -10.10 -11.80 -4.96
C GLU A 52 -9.10 -10.68 -4.62
N ALA A 53 -8.16 -10.41 -5.51
CA ALA A 53 -7.26 -9.27 -5.43
C ALA A 53 -8.07 -7.95 -5.38
N ALA A 54 -9.11 -7.82 -6.20
CA ALA A 54 -10.01 -6.66 -6.14
C ALA A 54 -10.74 -6.54 -4.80
N LYS A 55 -11.22 -7.65 -4.22
CA LYS A 55 -11.83 -7.68 -2.89
C LYS A 55 -10.87 -7.16 -1.81
N TYR A 56 -9.65 -7.68 -1.75
CA TYR A 56 -8.67 -7.23 -0.74
C TYR A 56 -8.21 -5.78 -0.96
N LEU A 57 -8.14 -5.33 -2.22
CA LEU A 57 -7.88 -3.93 -2.54
C LEU A 57 -8.97 -3.00 -2.04
N ALA A 58 -10.23 -3.38 -2.20
CA ALA A 58 -11.36 -2.63 -1.66
C ALA A 58 -11.34 -2.58 -0.12
N LEU A 59 -11.00 -3.69 0.55
CA LEU A 59 -10.89 -3.74 2.02
C LEU A 59 -9.76 -2.83 2.55
N LEU A 60 -8.57 -2.88 1.95
CA LEU A 60 -7.47 -1.98 2.33
C LEU A 60 -7.81 -0.50 2.07
N ASP A 61 -8.54 -0.20 0.99
CA ASP A 61 -8.99 1.15 0.71
C ASP A 61 -10.03 1.61 1.73
N ALA A 62 -10.97 0.75 2.13
CA ALA A 62 -11.96 1.07 3.16
C ALA A 62 -11.30 1.41 4.51
N GLU A 63 -10.25 0.69 4.89
CA GLU A 63 -9.44 1.00 6.08
C GLU A 63 -8.72 2.35 5.94
N LEU A 64 -8.09 2.62 4.79
CA LEU A 64 -7.48 3.93 4.52
C LEU A 64 -8.48 5.07 4.62
N GLN A 65 -9.66 4.92 4.01
CA GLN A 65 -10.72 5.94 4.06
C GLN A 65 -11.24 6.12 5.49
N SER A 66 -11.23 5.07 6.31
CA SER A 66 -11.59 5.17 7.74
C SER A 66 -10.54 5.95 8.53
N ILE A 67 -9.26 5.72 8.28
CA ILE A 67 -8.16 6.51 8.85
C ILE A 67 -8.31 7.99 8.44
N LYS A 68 -8.54 8.26 7.14
CA LYS A 68 -8.78 9.62 6.62
C LYS A 68 -9.93 10.31 7.36
N ARG A 69 -11.09 9.65 7.49
CA ARG A 69 -12.26 10.21 8.20
C ARG A 69 -11.94 10.53 9.66
N SER A 70 -11.24 9.63 10.35
CA SER A 70 -10.84 9.85 11.74
C SER A 70 -9.89 11.04 11.89
N LEU A 71 -8.93 11.20 10.97
CA LEU A 71 -8.02 12.35 10.94
C LEU A 71 -8.76 13.66 10.70
N ILE A 72 -9.63 13.74 9.68
CA ILE A 72 -10.39 14.98 9.39
C ILE A 72 -11.32 15.34 10.55
N SER A 73 -11.96 14.35 11.18
CA SER A 73 -12.82 14.59 12.34
C SER A 73 -12.08 15.17 13.54
N LYS A 74 -10.81 14.79 13.75
CA LYS A 74 -9.97 15.30 14.83
C LYS A 74 -9.26 16.61 14.46
N PHE A 75 -8.94 16.79 13.19
CA PHE A 75 -8.17 17.92 12.66
C PHE A 75 -8.87 18.51 11.43
N PRO A 76 -9.91 19.35 11.61
CA PRO A 76 -10.70 19.89 10.50
C PRO A 76 -9.91 20.73 9.48
N ASN A 77 -8.78 21.31 9.92
CA ASN A 77 -7.90 22.12 9.07
C ASN A 77 -6.91 21.28 8.24
N LEU A 78 -6.87 19.96 8.43
CA LEU A 78 -6.00 19.07 7.67
C LEU A 78 -6.62 18.76 6.30
N ASP A 79 -5.97 19.20 5.24
CA ASP A 79 -6.39 18.86 3.88
C ASP A 79 -5.92 17.46 3.47
N LEU A 80 -6.87 16.52 3.36
CA LEU A 80 -6.68 15.19 2.80
C LEU A 80 -7.56 14.96 1.55
N SER A 81 -7.92 16.02 0.83
CA SER A 81 -8.72 15.95 -0.40
C SER A 81 -8.09 15.03 -1.46
N THR A 82 -6.76 14.96 -1.51
CA THR A 82 -5.99 14.11 -2.43
C THR A 82 -6.05 12.61 -2.10
N VAL A 83 -6.51 12.23 -0.90
CA VAL A 83 -6.65 10.83 -0.47
C VAL A 83 -8.01 10.30 -0.93
N LEU A 84 -8.12 10.04 -2.24
CA LEU A 84 -9.35 9.55 -2.87
C LEU A 84 -9.51 8.04 -2.69
N PRO A 85 -10.76 7.53 -2.74
CA PRO A 85 -11.04 6.10 -2.93
C PRO A 85 -10.21 5.53 -4.09
N ILE A 86 -9.70 4.31 -3.94
CA ILE A 86 -8.67 3.78 -4.84
C ILE A 86 -9.12 3.72 -6.30
N GLN A 87 -10.38 3.37 -6.56
CA GLN A 87 -10.94 3.32 -7.91
C GLN A 87 -10.92 4.70 -8.57
N GLU A 88 -11.46 5.71 -7.87
CA GLU A 88 -11.47 7.10 -8.32
C GLU A 88 -10.05 7.63 -8.53
N ARG A 89 -9.13 7.28 -7.61
CA ARG A 89 -7.74 7.69 -7.70
C ARG A 89 -7.04 7.14 -8.95
N ILE A 90 -7.28 5.86 -9.29
CA ILE A 90 -6.70 5.26 -10.51
C ILE A 90 -7.29 5.94 -11.74
N ILE A 91 -8.62 6.12 -11.79
CA ILE A 91 -9.29 6.79 -12.90
C ILE A 91 -8.77 8.23 -13.07
N GLN A 92 -8.60 8.99 -11.99
CA GLN A 92 -8.06 10.35 -12.06
C GLN A 92 -6.60 10.37 -12.53
N GLN A 93 -5.77 9.41 -12.11
CA GLN A 93 -4.35 9.39 -12.43
C GLN A 93 -4.06 8.95 -13.87
N TYR A 94 -4.87 8.03 -14.42
CA TYR A 94 -4.65 7.38 -15.71
C TYR A 94 -5.64 7.81 -16.80
N GLY A 95 -6.79 8.37 -16.43
CA GLY A 95 -7.76 8.91 -17.38
C GLY A 95 -8.17 7.88 -18.44
N ASP A 96 -7.92 8.22 -19.70
CA ASP A 96 -8.29 7.43 -20.87
C ASP A 96 -7.48 6.13 -21.02
N ASP A 97 -6.38 5.96 -20.26
CA ASP A 97 -5.66 4.70 -20.21
C ASP A 97 -6.46 3.60 -19.49
N VAL A 98 -7.50 3.95 -18.71
CA VAL A 98 -8.43 2.99 -18.08
C VAL A 98 -9.63 2.75 -19.01
N LYS A 99 -9.61 1.62 -19.73
CA LYS A 99 -10.63 1.31 -20.75
C LYS A 99 -11.98 0.91 -20.17
N ASP A 100 -11.99 0.14 -19.09
CA ASP A 100 -13.21 -0.34 -18.42
C ASP A 100 -13.22 0.16 -16.98
N ARG A 101 -14.26 0.93 -16.65
CA ARG A 101 -14.45 1.59 -15.35
C ARG A 101 -15.61 1.00 -14.55
N SER A 102 -16.16 -0.14 -14.99
CA SER A 102 -17.37 -0.75 -14.41
C SER A 102 -17.21 -1.18 -12.95
N ASN A 103 -16.02 -1.65 -12.57
CA ASN A 103 -15.67 -2.02 -11.20
C ASN A 103 -14.16 -1.98 -10.97
N LEU A 104 -13.74 -2.12 -9.71
CA LEU A 104 -12.33 -2.02 -9.31
C LEU A 104 -11.41 -3.05 -10.01
N GLN A 105 -11.88 -4.28 -10.24
CA GLN A 105 -11.10 -5.29 -10.95
C GLN A 105 -10.80 -4.80 -12.37
N MET A 106 -11.85 -4.36 -13.09
CA MET A 106 -11.72 -3.89 -14.47
C MET A 106 -10.90 -2.60 -14.56
N VAL A 107 -11.01 -1.70 -13.59
CA VAL A 107 -10.18 -0.48 -13.53
C VAL A 107 -8.69 -0.80 -13.44
N VAL A 108 -8.32 -1.86 -12.73
CA VAL A 108 -6.92 -2.28 -12.63
C VAL A 108 -6.49 -3.06 -13.87
N SER A 109 -7.25 -4.07 -14.28
CA SER A 109 -6.86 -4.98 -15.38
C SER A 109 -6.88 -4.33 -16.76
N SER A 110 -7.76 -3.35 -16.98
CA SER A 110 -7.90 -2.64 -18.25
C SER A 110 -7.00 -1.39 -18.38
N ASN A 111 -6.24 -1.05 -17.33
CA ASN A 111 -5.36 0.12 -17.34
C ASN A 111 -4.11 -0.13 -18.18
N ARG A 112 -4.01 0.57 -19.31
CA ARG A 112 -2.86 0.49 -20.23
C ARG A 112 -1.54 0.89 -19.55
N GLY A 113 -1.58 1.79 -18.57
CA GLY A 113 -0.41 2.18 -17.78
C GLY A 113 0.23 1.04 -16.98
N TYR A 114 -0.51 -0.06 -16.81
CA TYR A 114 -0.06 -1.26 -16.10
C TYR A 114 0.32 -2.42 -17.01
N ALA A 115 0.13 -2.30 -18.33
CA ALA A 115 0.33 -3.40 -19.27
C ALA A 115 1.77 -3.96 -19.28
N SER A 116 2.76 -3.14 -18.95
CA SER A 116 4.17 -3.56 -18.87
C SER A 116 4.58 -4.11 -17.50
N CYS A 117 3.70 -4.09 -16.50
CA CYS A 117 4.01 -4.58 -15.16
C CYS A 117 3.95 -6.11 -15.13
N ARG A 118 5.13 -6.73 -15.02
CA ARG A 118 5.28 -8.18 -14.93
C ARG A 118 5.42 -8.63 -13.49
N THR A 119 4.90 -9.82 -13.19
CA THR A 119 5.12 -10.49 -11.91
C THR A 119 6.61 -10.86 -11.80
N PRO A 120 7.33 -10.31 -10.82
CA PRO A 120 8.75 -10.59 -10.63
C PRO A 120 8.97 -12.02 -10.16
N ALA A 121 9.91 -12.72 -10.79
CA ALA A 121 10.28 -14.09 -10.47
C ALA A 121 10.95 -14.27 -9.08
N VAL A 122 11.40 -13.18 -8.45
CA VAL A 122 12.05 -13.19 -7.13
C VAL A 122 11.46 -12.09 -6.26
N ALA A 123 11.23 -12.39 -4.98
CA ALA A 123 10.85 -11.44 -3.94
C ALA A 123 11.96 -10.41 -3.69
N GLY A 124 12.11 -9.45 -4.61
CA GLY A 124 13.13 -8.41 -4.54
C GLY A 124 12.70 -7.19 -3.71
N ARG A 125 13.22 -6.02 -4.08
CA ARG A 125 12.98 -4.70 -3.43
C ARG A 125 11.51 -4.35 -3.17
N LEU A 126 10.58 -4.97 -3.87
CA LEU A 126 9.14 -4.74 -3.76
C LEU A 126 8.64 -5.03 -2.34
N PHE A 127 9.02 -6.18 -1.78
CA PHE A 127 8.68 -6.56 -0.41
C PHE A 127 9.35 -5.64 0.61
N GLN A 128 10.59 -5.22 0.32
CA GLN A 128 11.40 -4.39 1.20
C GLN A 128 10.97 -2.92 1.24
N GLU A 129 10.17 -2.44 0.29
CA GLU A 129 9.63 -1.07 0.31
C GLU A 129 8.15 -1.06 0.68
N ASP A 130 7.32 -1.94 0.09
CA ASP A 130 5.87 -1.88 0.20
C ASP A 130 5.34 -2.18 1.61
N VAL A 131 5.96 -3.13 2.31
CA VAL A 131 5.56 -3.51 3.67
C VAL A 131 6.04 -2.47 4.69
N PRO A 132 7.36 -2.22 4.84
CA PRO A 132 7.86 -1.30 5.86
C PRO A 132 7.51 0.17 5.60
N SER A 133 7.39 0.59 4.34
CA SER A 133 7.13 1.99 3.98
C SER A 133 5.70 2.27 3.52
N GLY A 134 4.91 1.23 3.23
CA GLY A 134 3.49 1.35 2.91
C GLY A 134 2.62 0.88 4.07
N MET A 135 2.55 -0.44 4.29
CA MET A 135 1.60 -1.04 5.23
C MET A 135 1.88 -0.68 6.68
N CYS A 136 3.14 -0.76 7.14
CA CYS A 136 3.50 -0.40 8.52
C CYS A 136 3.22 1.09 8.82
N VAL A 137 3.33 1.96 7.82
CA VAL A 137 3.01 3.39 7.97
C VAL A 137 1.51 3.57 8.20
N LEU A 138 0.68 2.99 7.34
CA LEU A 138 -0.78 3.06 7.49
C LEU A 138 -1.23 2.47 8.81
N ARG A 139 -0.66 1.33 9.22
CA ARG A 139 -0.96 0.70 10.50
C ARG A 139 -0.60 1.59 11.69
N GLY A 140 0.58 2.23 11.64
CA GLY A 140 1.04 3.14 12.69
C GLY A 140 0.15 4.38 12.79
N ILE A 141 -0.24 4.98 11.66
CA ILE A 141 -1.17 6.11 11.65
C ILE A 141 -2.54 5.67 12.22
N ALA A 142 -3.04 4.50 11.83
CA ALA A 142 -4.29 3.97 12.33
C ALA A 142 -4.29 3.80 13.85
N GLU A 143 -3.16 3.35 14.43
CA GLU A 143 -2.99 3.24 15.89
C GLU A 143 -3.13 4.60 16.57
N LEU A 144 -2.48 5.65 16.03
CA LEU A 144 -2.53 7.00 16.58
C LEU A 144 -3.95 7.59 16.59
N VAL A 145 -4.79 7.20 15.63
CA VAL A 145 -6.16 7.70 15.52
C VAL A 145 -7.23 6.75 16.06
N GLY A 146 -6.85 5.56 16.52
CA GLY A 146 -7.74 4.55 17.09
C GLY A 146 -8.64 3.83 16.07
N VAL A 147 -8.15 3.63 14.84
CA VAL A 147 -8.90 2.94 13.78
C VAL A 147 -8.41 1.49 13.67
N PRO A 148 -9.29 0.47 13.73
CA PRO A 148 -8.91 -0.92 13.52
C PRO A 148 -8.58 -1.19 12.05
N THR A 149 -7.56 -2.02 11.80
CA THR A 149 -7.08 -2.32 10.45
C THR A 149 -6.78 -3.81 10.25
N PRO A 150 -7.78 -4.69 10.36
CA PRO A 150 -7.59 -6.15 10.28
C PRO A 150 -6.99 -6.60 8.94
N THR A 151 -7.30 -5.91 7.84
CA THR A 151 -6.79 -6.25 6.50
C THR A 151 -5.34 -5.83 6.36
N ILE A 152 -4.96 -4.65 6.84
CA ILE A 152 -3.54 -4.24 6.90
C ILE A 152 -2.75 -5.20 7.79
N ASP A 153 -3.27 -5.58 8.96
CA ASP A 153 -2.61 -6.50 9.88
C ASP A 153 -2.36 -7.87 9.20
N MET A 154 -3.41 -8.45 8.62
CA MET A 154 -3.32 -9.70 7.85
C MET A 154 -2.29 -9.62 6.72
N MET A 155 -2.25 -8.50 5.99
CA MET A 155 -1.28 -8.30 4.91
C MET A 155 0.15 -8.22 5.43
N ILE A 156 0.40 -7.48 6.53
CA ILE A 156 1.74 -7.43 7.13
C ILE A 156 2.15 -8.82 7.63
N GLU A 157 1.25 -9.53 8.32
CA GLU A 157 1.51 -10.87 8.87
C GLU A 157 1.81 -11.92 7.81
N TRP A 158 1.15 -11.84 6.65
CA TRP A 158 1.45 -12.74 5.55
C TRP A 158 2.81 -12.41 4.93
N HIS A 159 3.09 -11.13 4.62
CA HIS A 159 4.34 -10.75 3.95
C HIS A 159 5.57 -10.92 4.85
N GLN A 160 5.45 -10.65 6.15
CA GLN A 160 6.58 -10.71 7.08
C GLN A 160 7.21 -12.12 7.18
N LYS A 161 6.42 -13.17 6.93
CA LYS A 161 6.88 -14.58 6.91
C LYS A 161 7.90 -14.80 5.79
N PHE A 162 7.65 -14.26 4.60
CA PHE A 162 8.55 -14.37 3.46
C PHE A 162 9.77 -13.47 3.57
N MET A 163 9.65 -12.36 4.31
CA MET A 163 10.75 -11.44 4.56
C MET A 163 11.68 -11.91 5.68
N ASN A 164 11.23 -12.86 6.52
CA ASN A 164 11.90 -13.28 7.74
C ASN A 164 12.23 -12.11 8.69
N ILE A 165 11.33 -11.11 8.76
CA ILE A 165 11.45 -9.92 9.63
C ILE A 165 10.10 -9.65 10.28
N GLU A 166 10.01 -9.73 11.62
CA GLU A 166 8.75 -9.56 12.36
C GLU A 166 8.37 -8.07 12.50
N PHE A 167 7.67 -7.47 11.53
CA PHE A 167 7.16 -6.08 11.61
C PHE A 167 5.95 -5.87 12.50
N LEU A 168 4.97 -6.78 12.47
CA LEU A 168 3.80 -6.79 13.35
C LEU A 168 3.93 -7.95 14.33
N LYS A 169 3.59 -7.71 15.59
CA LYS A 169 3.55 -8.71 16.66
C LYS A 169 2.39 -8.39 17.60
N ASP A 170 1.56 -9.39 17.90
CA ASP A 170 0.42 -9.27 18.81
C ASP A 170 -0.51 -8.09 18.46
N GLY A 171 -0.77 -7.87 17.16
CA GLY A 171 -1.60 -6.79 16.64
C GLY A 171 -0.99 -5.39 16.74
N LYS A 172 0.30 -5.26 17.09
CA LYS A 172 1.02 -3.97 17.18
C LYS A 172 2.31 -3.98 16.38
N LEU A 173 2.77 -2.80 15.96
CA LEU A 173 4.08 -2.68 15.31
C LEU A 173 5.18 -3.07 16.30
N ASN A 174 6.09 -3.93 15.86
CA ASN A 174 7.15 -4.50 16.69
C ASN A 174 8.25 -3.45 16.95
N PRO A 175 8.50 -3.04 18.20
CA PRO A 175 9.55 -2.08 18.52
C PRO A 175 10.95 -2.53 18.09
N LYS A 176 11.20 -3.84 18.00
CA LYS A 176 12.51 -4.38 17.59
C LYS A 176 12.83 -4.08 16.13
N THR A 177 11.83 -4.06 15.26
CA THR A 177 11.98 -3.89 13.81
C THR A 177 11.49 -2.53 13.31
N ILE A 178 10.97 -1.68 14.21
CA ILE A 178 10.43 -0.36 13.86
C ILE A 178 11.43 0.53 13.11
N HIS A 179 12.73 0.40 13.41
CA HIS A 179 13.82 1.15 12.78
C HIS A 179 13.99 0.83 11.29
N LEU A 180 13.47 -0.32 10.84
CA LEU A 180 13.46 -0.74 9.43
C LEU A 180 12.23 -0.22 8.67
N THR A 181 11.26 0.38 9.36
CA THR A 181 10.03 0.93 8.77
C THR A 181 10.15 2.43 8.51
N THR A 182 9.16 3.04 7.86
CA THR A 182 9.00 4.51 7.87
C THR A 182 7.77 4.94 8.67
N ALA A 183 7.32 4.10 9.61
CA ALA A 183 6.15 4.39 10.44
C ALA A 183 6.42 5.57 11.38
N PRO A 184 5.38 6.34 11.78
CA PRO A 184 5.55 7.52 12.64
C PRO A 184 6.33 7.24 13.93
N ALA A 185 6.10 6.07 14.55
CA ALA A 185 6.78 5.66 15.78
C ALA A 185 8.30 5.60 15.67
N ARG A 186 8.86 5.33 14.48
CA ARG A 186 10.32 5.39 14.25
C ARG A 186 10.90 6.78 14.51
N TYR A 187 10.13 7.82 14.23
CA TYR A 187 10.56 9.22 14.37
C TYR A 187 10.17 9.81 15.72
N GLY A 188 9.73 8.99 16.68
CA GLY A 188 9.26 9.45 17.98
C GLY A 188 7.87 10.09 17.95
N ILE A 189 7.12 9.95 16.86
CA ILE A 189 5.73 10.44 16.77
C ILE A 189 4.82 9.41 17.47
N GLN A 190 4.28 9.80 18.62
CA GLN A 190 3.46 8.97 19.50
C GLN A 190 2.00 9.42 19.57
N THR A 191 1.67 10.60 19.04
CA THR A 191 0.30 11.12 19.04
C THR A 191 -0.13 11.61 17.66
N ALA A 192 -1.43 11.64 17.41
CA ALA A 192 -1.98 12.17 16.16
C ALA A 192 -1.68 13.68 16.00
N ASP A 193 -1.67 14.45 17.10
CA ASP A 193 -1.29 15.88 17.09
C ASP A 193 0.14 16.09 16.61
N GLN A 194 1.09 15.28 17.10
CA GLN A 194 2.48 15.33 16.64
C GLN A 194 2.56 15.01 15.14
N LEU A 195 1.83 13.99 14.68
CA LEU A 195 1.80 13.63 13.26
C LEU A 195 1.29 14.81 12.41
N VAL A 196 0.14 15.37 12.75
CA VAL A 196 -0.48 16.47 12.00
C VAL A 196 0.37 17.74 12.05
N ALA A 197 1.00 18.03 13.19
CA ALA A 197 1.93 19.15 13.31
C ALA A 197 3.09 19.05 12.30
N THR A 198 3.59 17.85 12.00
CA THR A 198 4.64 17.71 10.98
C THR A 198 4.13 18.02 9.56
N ALA A 199 2.88 17.69 9.24
CA ALA A 199 2.27 18.00 7.95
C ALA A 199 1.97 19.50 7.79
N LEU A 200 1.46 20.16 8.84
CA LEU A 200 1.08 21.57 8.80
C LEU A 200 2.30 22.52 8.83
N ARG A 201 3.39 22.15 9.52
CA ARG A 201 4.63 22.95 9.54
C ARG A 201 5.32 23.03 8.18
N GLY A 202 5.08 22.08 7.28
CA GLY A 202 5.58 22.14 5.90
C GLY A 202 4.92 23.25 5.05
N CYS A 203 3.78 23.77 5.47
CA CYS A 203 3.04 24.83 4.76
C CYS A 203 3.37 26.25 5.26
N SER A 204 4.15 26.40 6.33
CA SER A 204 4.48 27.70 6.94
C SER A 204 5.82 28.30 6.52
N ASN A 205 6.41 27.90 5.38
CA ASN A 205 7.49 28.67 4.77
C ASN A 205 6.94 29.78 3.88
N THR A 206 6.30 30.77 4.50
CA THR A 206 6.26 32.13 3.98
C THR A 206 6.59 33.09 5.12
N GLY A 207 7.74 33.77 5.00
CA GLY A 207 8.03 35.01 5.72
C GLY A 207 9.07 34.95 6.84
N SER A 208 10.06 35.84 6.74
CA SER A 208 11.06 36.30 7.73
C SER A 208 12.14 35.27 8.13
N HIS A 209 13.45 35.48 7.90
CA HIS A 209 14.25 36.70 7.69
C HIS A 209 15.27 36.54 6.55
#